data_AF-A0AAD4SC57-F1
#
_entry.id   AF-A0AAD4SC57-F1
#
_cell.length_a   1.000
_cell.length_b   1.000
_cell.length_c   1.000
_cell.angle_alpha   90.00
_cell.angle_beta   90.00
_cell.angle_gamma   90.00
#
_symmetry.space_group_name_H-M   'P 1'
#
loop_
_entity.id
_entity.type
_entity.pdbx_description
1 polymer ?
#
loop_
_entity_poly.entity_id
_entity_poly.type
_entity_poly.pdbx_seq_one_letter_code
_entity_poly.pdbx_strand_id
1 'polypeptide(L)'
;MRRLSSEKFLKKSRRMKSDFLEIRKGRREDYDYSDANRKHMRDILNNPANYSEDDKINTLLSFHKDTCANVLFLLYPSFGDDDVLYRDAFEDLEILKKFETVLVGLEIENRQRCLVAMYKHLRVKKPLLKMKAAMLESPYAHQLPDDIKEKLECDDDYGAEIYDNDTERLQGVERDISNTLVDLQRLGVAKSEYQDSDGDEDPQIMGDHPITKTTIDQYMRLEEEVIRRSDNMVDVLENVNPIAGYISNLKHHTKIMERDLTASKAHKQLVVKIQGNLKGCTFGEFTSLLGSLNCGSSSPEDVMDALIYALFGGVHGGFSKEVMKKKNYLAAATHDDEGSQILLLQAIDSFCEKSGPEVVKEIALVLKTLYDEDVLEEEHIVQWYNEEVAASGSKNSQILKNVKPFIEWLQSAESESESE
;
A
#
# COMPACT_ATOMS: atom_id res chain seq x y z
N MET A 1 -13.07 -19.09 -17.01
CA MET A 1 -12.00 -18.17 -16.57
C MET A 1 -10.82 -18.97 -16.09
N ARG A 2 -9.73 -19.02 -16.87
CA ARG A 2 -8.55 -19.85 -16.59
C ARG A 2 -7.83 -19.33 -15.33
N ARG A 3 -7.37 -20.23 -14.45
CA ARG A 3 -6.61 -19.90 -13.21
C ARG A 3 -5.42 -18.94 -13.45
N LEU A 4 -4.78 -19.01 -14.62
CA LEU A 4 -3.66 -18.15 -15.03
C LEU A 4 -4.03 -16.65 -15.14
N SER A 5 -5.29 -16.34 -15.47
CA SER A 5 -5.80 -14.98 -15.57
C SER A 5 -5.85 -14.30 -14.19
N SER A 6 -6.40 -15.01 -13.20
CA SER A 6 -6.54 -14.52 -11.82
C SER A 6 -5.18 -14.25 -11.17
N GLU A 7 -4.16 -15.08 -11.43
CA GLU A 7 -2.81 -14.87 -10.88
C GLU A 7 -2.15 -13.60 -11.42
N LYS A 8 -2.23 -13.36 -12.74
CA LYS A 8 -1.68 -12.14 -13.35
C LYS A 8 -2.38 -10.89 -12.83
N PHE A 9 -3.71 -10.91 -12.73
CA PHE A 9 -4.52 -9.82 -12.20
C PHE A 9 -4.17 -9.51 -10.74
N LEU A 10 -4.05 -10.55 -9.89
CA LEU A 10 -3.64 -10.43 -8.50
C LEU A 10 -2.19 -9.90 -8.36
N LYS A 11 -1.29 -10.27 -9.28
CA LYS A 11 0.08 -9.75 -9.28
C LYS A 11 0.11 -8.25 -9.56
N LYS A 12 -0.68 -7.77 -10.54
CA LYS A 12 -0.82 -6.33 -10.83
C LYS A 12 -1.31 -5.57 -9.59
N SER A 13 -2.36 -6.05 -8.91
CA SER A 13 -2.98 -5.34 -7.78
C SER A 13 -2.10 -5.25 -6.54
N ARG A 14 -1.17 -6.20 -6.36
CA ARG A 14 -0.29 -6.26 -5.19
C ARG A 14 0.98 -5.43 -5.31
N ARG A 15 1.37 -4.99 -6.50
CA ARG A 15 2.67 -4.34 -6.74
C ARG A 15 2.91 -3.12 -5.83
N MET A 16 2.00 -2.13 -5.85
CA MET A 16 2.13 -0.93 -5.02
C MET A 16 2.24 -1.24 -3.52
N LYS A 17 1.46 -2.20 -3.03
CA LYS A 17 1.50 -2.65 -1.63
C LYS A 17 2.81 -3.37 -1.29
N SER A 18 3.30 -4.20 -2.21
CA SER A 18 4.58 -4.90 -2.06
C SER A 18 5.73 -3.91 -1.97
N ASP A 19 5.82 -2.97 -2.91
CA ASP A 19 6.88 -1.97 -2.97
C ASP A 19 6.88 -1.10 -1.70
N PHE A 20 5.70 -0.69 -1.21
CA PHE A 20 5.57 0.05 0.05
C PHE A 20 6.09 -0.73 1.26
N LEU A 21 5.72 -2.02 1.38
CA LEU A 21 6.14 -2.86 2.50
C LEU A 21 7.63 -3.20 2.46
N GLU A 22 8.20 -3.33 1.26
CA GLU A 22 9.63 -3.52 1.06
C GLU A 22 10.40 -2.28 1.54
N ILE A 23 10.00 -1.08 1.08
CA ILE A 23 10.61 0.19 1.51
C ILE A 23 10.51 0.36 3.02
N ARG A 24 9.33 0.13 3.61
CA ARG A 24 9.13 0.28 5.06
C ARG A 24 10.03 -0.63 5.91
N LYS A 25 10.48 -1.76 5.35
CA LYS A 25 11.37 -2.72 6.01
C LYS A 25 12.83 -2.58 5.57
N GLY A 26 13.11 -1.76 4.56
CA GLY A 26 14.44 -1.51 4.03
C GLY A 26 15.24 -0.57 4.93
N ARG A 27 16.52 -0.36 4.58
CA ARG A 27 17.39 0.59 5.27
C ARG A 27 17.61 1.81 4.40
N ARG A 28 17.85 2.96 5.04
CA ARG A 28 18.12 4.24 4.36
C ARG A 28 19.24 4.13 3.31
N GLU A 29 20.29 3.37 3.58
CA GLU A 29 21.45 3.17 2.69
C GLU A 29 21.11 2.43 1.38
N ASP A 30 19.99 1.72 1.34
CA ASP A 30 19.56 0.96 0.16
C ASP A 30 18.84 1.85 -0.87
N TYR A 31 18.65 3.16 -0.57
CA TYR A 31 17.86 4.09 -1.39
C TYR A 31 18.54 5.44 -1.57
N ASP A 32 18.49 5.93 -2.81
CA ASP A 32 18.89 7.29 -3.18
C ASP A 32 17.66 8.15 -3.46
N TYR A 33 17.80 9.47 -3.30
CA TYR A 33 16.78 10.42 -3.71
C TYR A 33 16.47 10.29 -5.21
N SER A 34 15.18 10.23 -5.55
CA SER A 34 14.71 10.25 -6.94
C SER A 34 13.49 11.15 -7.09
N ASP A 35 13.51 12.06 -8.06
CA ASP A 35 12.33 12.79 -8.53
C ASP A 35 12.07 12.59 -10.04
N ALA A 36 12.67 11.55 -10.62
CA ALA A 36 12.67 11.31 -12.06
C ALA A 36 11.26 11.29 -12.67
N ASN A 37 10.28 10.81 -11.91
CA ASN A 37 8.89 10.67 -12.36
C ASN A 37 8.00 11.90 -12.06
N ARG A 38 8.48 12.88 -11.29
CA ARG A 38 7.68 14.02 -10.82
C ARG A 38 7.11 14.86 -11.96
N LYS A 39 7.96 15.21 -12.94
CA LYS A 39 7.54 16.02 -14.09
C LYS A 39 6.48 15.29 -14.91
N HIS A 40 6.72 14.03 -15.25
CA HIS A 40 5.79 13.22 -16.04
C HIS A 40 4.45 13.03 -15.31
N MET A 41 4.49 12.81 -13.99
CA MET A 41 3.28 12.74 -13.17
C MET A 41 2.47 14.04 -13.20
N ARG A 42 3.11 15.22 -13.13
CA ARG A 42 2.42 16.51 -13.29
C ARG A 42 1.83 16.67 -14.69
N ASP A 43 2.56 16.27 -15.74
CA ASP A 43 2.07 16.36 -17.11
C ASP A 43 0.83 15.48 -17.34
N ILE A 44 0.81 14.27 -16.76
CA ILE A 44 -0.37 13.38 -16.74
C ILE A 44 -1.54 14.02 -15.98
N LEU A 45 -1.30 14.60 -14.81
CA LEU A 45 -2.36 15.27 -14.03
C LEU A 45 -3.00 16.43 -14.81
N ASN A 46 -2.18 17.19 -15.54
CA ASN A 46 -2.65 18.34 -16.30
C ASN A 46 -3.35 17.92 -17.60
N ASN A 47 -2.95 16.80 -18.22
CA ASN A 47 -3.44 16.37 -19.52
C ASN A 47 -3.73 14.86 -19.56
N PRO A 48 -4.62 14.32 -18.70
CA PRO A 48 -4.78 12.87 -18.54
C PRO A 48 -5.25 12.17 -19.81
N ALA A 49 -5.96 12.85 -20.71
CA ALA A 49 -6.42 12.28 -21.97
C ALA A 49 -5.28 11.96 -22.96
N ASN A 50 -4.09 12.56 -22.79
CA ASN A 50 -2.96 12.39 -23.70
C ASN A 50 -2.14 11.12 -23.42
N TYR A 51 -2.46 10.39 -22.35
CA TYR A 51 -1.66 9.27 -21.86
C TYR A 51 -2.51 8.00 -21.80
N SER A 52 -1.89 6.86 -22.14
CA SER A 52 -2.53 5.56 -22.02
C SER A 52 -2.76 5.17 -20.56
N GLU A 53 -3.69 4.25 -20.31
CA GLU A 53 -3.90 3.69 -18.97
C GLU A 53 -2.61 3.09 -18.40
N ASP A 54 -1.87 2.31 -19.20
CA ASP A 54 -0.64 1.69 -18.74
C ASP A 54 0.45 2.73 -18.40
N ASP A 55 0.54 3.83 -19.16
CA ASP A 55 1.49 4.89 -18.85
C ASP A 55 1.13 5.61 -17.54
N LYS A 56 -0.17 5.90 -17.33
CA LYS A 56 -0.69 6.46 -16.07
C LYS A 56 -0.34 5.57 -14.89
N ILE A 57 -0.60 4.27 -14.98
CA ILE A 57 -0.40 3.33 -13.88
C ILE A 57 1.07 3.07 -13.62
N ASN A 58 1.89 2.85 -14.66
CA ASN A 58 3.32 2.64 -14.46
C ASN A 58 4.01 3.89 -13.90
N THR A 59 3.61 5.08 -14.34
CA THR A 59 4.14 6.34 -13.79
C THR A 59 3.74 6.53 -12.33
N LEU A 60 2.47 6.27 -11.99
CA LEU A 60 2.01 6.29 -10.60
C LEU A 60 2.83 5.32 -9.73
N LEU A 61 3.04 4.09 -10.18
CA LEU A 61 3.76 3.08 -9.41
C LEU A 61 5.21 3.51 -9.15
N SER A 62 5.91 3.99 -10.17
CA SER A 62 7.29 4.47 -10.05
C SER A 62 7.37 5.72 -9.17
N PHE A 63 6.49 6.70 -9.40
CA PHE A 63 6.46 7.94 -8.61
C PHE A 63 6.07 7.68 -7.14
N HIS A 64 5.10 6.81 -6.88
CA HIS A 64 4.75 6.37 -5.53
C HIS A 64 5.93 5.70 -4.85
N LYS A 65 6.64 4.79 -5.54
CA LYS A 65 7.83 4.11 -5.00
C LYS A 65 8.91 5.13 -4.60
N ASP A 66 9.23 6.06 -5.50
CA ASP A 66 10.20 7.13 -5.25
C ASP A 66 9.77 8.00 -4.06
N THR A 67 8.51 8.43 -4.03
CA THR A 67 7.95 9.25 -2.94
C THR A 67 8.01 8.53 -1.60
N CYS A 68 7.69 7.23 -1.56
CA CYS A 68 7.81 6.42 -0.35
C CYS A 68 9.23 6.36 0.16
N ALA A 69 10.21 6.07 -0.69
CA ALA A 69 11.62 6.05 -0.31
C ALA A 69 12.08 7.43 0.19
N ASN A 70 11.77 8.48 -0.58
CA ASN A 70 12.18 9.85 -0.25
C ASN A 70 11.59 10.34 1.08
N VAL A 71 10.32 10.05 1.36
CA VAL A 71 9.65 10.48 2.60
C VAL A 71 10.09 9.63 3.78
N LEU A 72 10.04 8.30 3.66
CA LEU A 72 10.32 7.40 4.79
C LEU A 72 11.79 7.44 5.23
N PHE A 73 12.71 7.71 4.30
CA PHE A 73 14.14 7.82 4.59
C PHE A 73 14.68 9.25 4.60
N LEU A 74 13.79 10.25 4.51
CA LEU A 74 14.12 11.68 4.53
C LEU A 74 15.24 12.04 3.53
N LEU A 75 15.09 11.58 2.28
CA LEU A 75 16.15 11.70 1.25
C LEU A 75 16.11 13.03 0.47
N TYR A 76 15.10 13.88 0.69
CA TYR A 76 14.97 15.13 -0.06
C TYR A 76 16.24 16.02 0.09
N PRO A 77 16.80 16.58 -1.01
CA PRO A 77 18.03 17.37 -0.95
C PRO A 77 17.96 18.57 -0.01
N SER A 78 16.75 19.10 0.20
CA SER A 78 16.52 20.25 1.04
C SER A 78 16.79 20.03 2.52
N PHE A 79 17.17 18.82 3.00
CA PHE A 79 17.38 18.54 4.43
C PHE A 79 18.48 19.35 5.15
N GLY A 80 19.20 20.24 4.46
CA GLY A 80 20.11 21.23 5.03
C GLY A 80 19.44 22.57 5.37
N ASP A 81 19.39 22.90 6.66
CA ASP A 81 19.30 24.23 7.30
C ASP A 81 18.19 25.26 7.01
N ASP A 82 17.18 25.05 6.15
CA ASP A 82 16.09 26.04 6.01
C ASP A 82 14.67 25.47 5.85
N ASP A 83 13.65 26.23 6.29
CA ASP A 83 12.20 25.90 6.33
C ASP A 83 11.57 25.52 4.95
N VAL A 84 12.36 25.61 3.87
CA VAL A 84 12.08 25.11 2.51
C VAL A 84 12.05 23.57 2.44
N LEU A 85 12.59 22.91 3.47
CA LEU A 85 12.83 21.47 3.63
C LEU A 85 11.69 20.50 3.28
N TYR A 86 10.46 20.86 3.62
CA TYR A 86 9.31 19.96 3.50
C TYR A 86 8.50 20.21 2.24
N ARG A 87 8.81 21.27 1.48
CA ARG A 87 8.00 21.71 0.35
C ARG A 87 7.87 20.62 -0.71
N ASP A 88 8.99 20.05 -1.12
CA ASP A 88 9.03 19.02 -2.16
C ASP A 88 8.33 17.73 -1.71
N ALA A 89 8.50 17.35 -0.45
CA ALA A 89 7.84 16.18 0.13
C ALA A 89 6.32 16.37 0.19
N PHE A 90 5.84 17.52 0.66
CA PHE A 90 4.41 17.85 0.65
C PHE A 90 3.87 17.99 -0.77
N GLU A 91 4.67 18.53 -1.70
CA GLU A 91 4.27 18.62 -3.10
C GLU A 91 4.09 17.24 -3.72
N ASP A 92 5.03 16.33 -3.52
CA ASP A 92 4.94 14.97 -4.05
C ASP A 92 3.73 14.21 -3.45
N LEU A 93 3.44 14.41 -2.16
CA LEU A 93 2.22 13.91 -1.54
C LEU A 93 0.95 14.51 -2.15
N GLU A 94 0.92 15.81 -2.44
CA GLU A 94 -0.23 16.45 -3.11
C GLU A 94 -0.40 15.96 -4.55
N ILE A 95 0.68 15.67 -5.27
CA ILE A 95 0.63 15.03 -6.58
C ILE A 95 -0.04 13.65 -6.47
N LEU A 96 0.37 12.82 -5.49
CA LEU A 96 -0.25 11.52 -5.24
C LEU A 96 -1.74 11.64 -4.91
N LYS A 97 -2.14 12.58 -4.02
CA LYS A 97 -3.55 12.82 -3.68
C LYS A 97 -4.37 13.23 -4.90
N LYS A 98 -3.87 14.15 -5.73
CA LYS A 98 -4.56 14.59 -6.94
C LYS A 98 -4.76 13.46 -7.94
N PHE A 99 -3.79 12.54 -8.04
CA PHE A 99 -3.86 11.40 -8.96
C PHE A 99 -4.98 10.42 -8.64
N GLU A 100 -5.51 10.43 -7.41
CA GLU A 100 -6.72 9.69 -7.06
C GLU A 100 -7.87 9.96 -8.04
N THR A 101 -8.06 11.21 -8.45
CA THR A 101 -9.13 11.59 -9.38
C THR A 101 -8.95 10.94 -10.76
N VAL A 102 -7.71 10.83 -11.23
CA VAL A 102 -7.35 10.13 -12.48
C VAL A 102 -7.68 8.65 -12.35
N LEU A 103 -7.32 8.02 -11.22
CA LEU A 103 -7.65 6.61 -10.97
C LEU A 103 -9.17 6.38 -10.89
N VAL A 104 -9.94 7.27 -10.25
CA VAL A 104 -11.41 7.13 -10.21
C VAL A 104 -11.99 7.16 -11.62
N GLY A 105 -11.49 8.04 -12.50
CA GLY A 105 -11.87 8.06 -13.91
C GLY A 105 -11.55 6.73 -14.61
N LEU A 106 -10.33 6.22 -14.44
CA LEU A 106 -9.92 4.93 -15.02
C LEU A 106 -10.76 3.76 -14.49
N GLU A 107 -11.10 3.72 -13.20
CA GLU A 107 -11.95 2.66 -12.63
C GLU A 107 -13.34 2.66 -13.28
N ILE A 108 -13.91 3.85 -13.52
CA ILE A 108 -15.19 3.99 -14.23
C ILE A 108 -15.05 3.45 -15.67
N GLU A 109 -14.01 3.85 -16.41
CA GLU A 109 -13.73 3.38 -17.77
C GLU A 109 -13.50 1.86 -17.83
N ASN A 110 -12.78 1.29 -16.85
CA ASN A 110 -12.54 -0.16 -16.74
C ASN A 110 -13.86 -0.90 -16.52
N ARG A 111 -14.68 -0.41 -15.58
CA ARG A 111 -15.99 -1.02 -15.29
C ARG A 111 -16.92 -0.93 -16.49
N GLN A 112 -16.96 0.21 -17.18
CA GLN A 112 -17.72 0.36 -18.42
C GLN A 112 -17.28 -0.66 -19.48
N ARG A 113 -15.98 -0.78 -19.76
CA ARG A 113 -15.47 -1.76 -20.75
C ARG A 113 -15.86 -3.19 -20.42
N CYS A 114 -15.72 -3.61 -19.16
CA CYS A 114 -16.11 -4.94 -18.71
C CYS A 114 -17.62 -5.17 -18.87
N LEU A 115 -18.45 -4.23 -18.43
CA LEU A 115 -19.91 -4.33 -18.54
C LEU A 115 -20.38 -4.33 -20.00
N VAL A 116 -19.75 -3.55 -20.88
CA VAL A 116 -20.06 -3.54 -22.32
C VAL A 116 -19.72 -4.89 -22.97
N ALA A 117 -18.57 -5.48 -22.63
CA ALA A 117 -18.20 -6.81 -23.14
C ALA A 117 -19.19 -7.88 -22.65
N MET A 118 -19.56 -7.84 -21.36
CA MET A 118 -20.55 -8.72 -20.76
C MET A 118 -21.93 -8.58 -21.43
N TYR A 119 -22.41 -7.35 -21.60
CA TYR A 119 -23.66 -7.06 -22.31
C TYR A 119 -23.66 -7.64 -23.72
N LYS A 120 -22.59 -7.39 -24.49
CA LYS A 120 -22.43 -7.89 -25.86
C LYS A 120 -22.42 -9.41 -25.96
N HIS A 121 -21.90 -10.11 -24.94
CA HIS A 121 -21.94 -11.57 -24.82
C HIS A 121 -23.35 -12.06 -24.45
N LEU A 122 -23.97 -11.48 -23.43
CA LEU A 122 -25.33 -11.86 -23.00
C LEU A 122 -26.38 -11.64 -24.11
N ARG A 123 -26.24 -10.56 -24.89
CA ARG A 123 -27.13 -10.22 -26.00
C ARG A 123 -27.14 -11.28 -27.11
N VAL A 124 -26.01 -11.93 -27.38
CA VAL A 124 -25.94 -13.04 -28.37
C VAL A 124 -26.28 -14.39 -27.74
N LYS A 125 -26.06 -14.55 -26.43
CA LYS A 125 -26.42 -15.76 -25.69
C LYS A 125 -27.92 -15.95 -25.56
N LYS A 126 -28.69 -14.86 -25.41
CA LYS A 126 -30.16 -14.88 -25.32
C LYS A 126 -30.84 -15.60 -26.52
N PRO A 127 -30.63 -15.19 -27.79
CA PRO A 127 -31.24 -15.87 -28.93
C PRO A 127 -30.71 -17.30 -29.12
N LEU A 128 -29.44 -17.58 -28.78
CA LEU A 128 -28.90 -18.96 -28.80
C LEU A 128 -29.69 -19.89 -27.88
N LEU A 129 -29.94 -19.47 -26.62
CA LEU A 129 -30.71 -20.27 -25.66
C LEU A 129 -32.17 -20.43 -26.07
N LYS A 130 -32.80 -19.37 -26.60
CA LYS A 130 -34.17 -19.46 -27.16
C LYS A 130 -34.24 -20.48 -28.29
N MET A 131 -33.26 -20.47 -29.18
CA MET A 131 -33.17 -21.37 -30.32
C MET A 131 -32.89 -22.82 -29.89
N LYS A 132 -31.99 -23.02 -28.92
CA LYS A 132 -31.70 -24.31 -28.29
C LYS A 132 -32.98 -24.92 -27.71
N ALA A 133 -33.70 -24.17 -26.88
CA ALA A 133 -34.95 -24.60 -26.27
C ALA A 133 -36.00 -24.96 -27.34
N ALA A 134 -36.21 -24.09 -28.34
CA ALA A 134 -37.17 -24.35 -29.42
C ALA A 134 -36.82 -25.59 -30.27
N MET A 135 -35.53 -25.85 -30.52
CA MET A 135 -35.09 -27.04 -31.25
C MET A 135 -35.28 -28.33 -30.44
N LEU A 136 -35.06 -28.28 -29.12
CA LEU A 136 -35.27 -29.42 -28.21
C LEU A 136 -36.75 -29.73 -27.98
N GLU A 137 -37.60 -28.70 -27.88
CA GLU A 137 -39.05 -28.83 -27.68
C GLU A 137 -39.82 -29.17 -28.97
N SER A 138 -39.17 -29.09 -30.14
CA SER A 138 -39.80 -29.36 -31.43
C SER A 138 -40.23 -30.83 -31.55
N PRO A 139 -41.45 -31.12 -32.05
CA PRO A 139 -41.88 -32.48 -32.39
C PRO A 139 -40.94 -33.20 -33.37
N TYR A 140 -40.14 -32.44 -34.13
CA TYR A 140 -39.20 -32.92 -35.12
C TYR A 140 -37.76 -33.07 -34.60
N ALA A 141 -37.49 -32.85 -33.31
CA ALA A 141 -36.15 -32.96 -32.72
C ALA A 141 -35.46 -34.32 -32.98
N HIS A 142 -36.26 -35.40 -33.04
CA HIS A 142 -35.79 -36.74 -33.37
C HIS A 142 -35.11 -36.85 -34.76
N GLN A 143 -35.38 -35.91 -35.67
CA GLN A 143 -34.84 -35.87 -37.03
C GLN A 143 -33.52 -35.09 -37.15
N LEU A 144 -33.04 -34.48 -36.06
CA LEU A 144 -31.76 -33.78 -36.04
C LEU A 144 -30.59 -34.75 -36.28
N PRO A 145 -29.53 -34.29 -36.97
CA PRO A 145 -28.25 -35.00 -37.02
C PRO A 145 -27.71 -35.30 -35.61
N ASP A 146 -27.06 -36.45 -35.44
CA ASP A 146 -26.60 -36.90 -34.11
C ASP A 146 -25.55 -35.95 -33.50
N ASP A 147 -24.69 -35.33 -34.31
CA ASP A 147 -23.72 -34.32 -33.89
C ASP A 147 -24.40 -33.04 -33.37
N ILE A 148 -25.54 -32.67 -33.95
CA ILE A 148 -26.34 -31.53 -33.49
C ILE A 148 -27.12 -31.88 -32.22
N LYS A 149 -27.67 -33.10 -32.11
CA LYS A 149 -28.30 -33.58 -30.88
C LYS A 149 -27.30 -33.59 -29.72
N GLU A 150 -26.12 -34.16 -29.94
CA GLU A 150 -25.05 -34.19 -28.93
C GLU A 150 -24.68 -32.78 -28.48
N LYS A 151 -24.55 -31.82 -29.40
CA LYS A 151 -24.31 -30.40 -29.07
C LYS A 151 -25.44 -29.74 -28.28
N LEU A 152 -26.70 -30.03 -28.60
CA LEU A 152 -27.85 -29.48 -27.88
C LEU A 152 -28.02 -30.12 -26.50
N GLU A 153 -27.67 -31.39 -26.34
CA GLU A 153 -27.68 -32.13 -25.08
C GLU A 153 -26.45 -31.85 -24.23
N CYS A 154 -25.38 -31.32 -24.81
CA CYS A 154 -24.18 -30.91 -24.07
C CYS A 154 -24.53 -29.71 -23.18
N ASP A 155 -24.37 -29.90 -21.88
CA ASP A 155 -24.45 -28.83 -20.91
C ASP A 155 -23.21 -27.96 -21.04
N ASP A 156 -23.37 -26.76 -21.61
CA ASP A 156 -22.30 -25.79 -21.64
C ASP A 156 -21.88 -25.43 -20.20
N ASP A 157 -20.64 -25.83 -19.87
CA ASP A 157 -19.87 -25.93 -18.60
C ASP A 157 -19.93 -24.73 -17.63
N TYR A 158 -20.70 -23.69 -17.94
CA TYR A 158 -20.74 -22.44 -17.20
C TYR A 158 -22.08 -22.10 -16.54
N GLY A 159 -23.06 -23.02 -16.53
CA GLY A 159 -24.36 -22.76 -15.90
C GLY A 159 -25.18 -23.97 -15.45
N ALA A 160 -24.76 -25.21 -15.77
CA ALA A 160 -25.48 -26.41 -15.35
C ALA A 160 -25.47 -26.64 -13.82
N GLU A 161 -24.51 -26.05 -13.11
CA GLU A 161 -24.46 -26.09 -11.63
C GLU A 161 -25.42 -25.10 -10.95
N ILE A 162 -26.00 -24.14 -11.71
CA ILE A 162 -26.76 -23.00 -11.16
C ILE A 162 -28.24 -23.04 -11.53
N TYR A 163 -28.61 -23.69 -12.64
CA TYR A 163 -29.96 -23.69 -13.18
C TYR A 163 -30.42 -25.10 -13.53
N ASP A 164 -31.67 -25.43 -13.21
CA ASP A 164 -32.20 -26.79 -13.34
C ASP A 164 -32.63 -27.11 -14.79
N ASN A 165 -32.81 -26.10 -15.65
CA ASN A 165 -33.21 -26.26 -17.06
C ASN A 165 -32.91 -25.01 -17.92
N ASP A 166 -33.01 -25.15 -19.25
CA ASP A 166 -32.74 -24.09 -20.22
C ASP A 166 -33.69 -22.87 -20.12
N THR A 167 -34.92 -23.05 -19.61
CA THR A 167 -35.85 -21.94 -19.35
C THR A 167 -35.35 -21.05 -18.20
N GLU A 168 -34.88 -21.65 -17.10
CA GLU A 168 -34.27 -20.92 -16.00
C GLU A 168 -32.97 -20.22 -16.41
N ARG A 169 -32.15 -20.88 -17.25
CA ARG A 169 -30.94 -20.28 -17.84
C ARG A 169 -31.29 -19.05 -18.68
N LEU A 170 -32.34 -19.11 -19.50
CA LEU A 170 -32.81 -17.98 -20.28
C LEU A 170 -33.28 -16.82 -19.40
N GLN A 171 -34.09 -17.09 -18.38
CA GLN A 171 -34.52 -16.06 -17.41
C GLN A 171 -33.33 -15.44 -16.67
N GLY A 172 -32.31 -16.24 -16.34
CA GLY A 172 -31.05 -15.76 -15.78
C GLY A 172 -30.35 -14.77 -16.71
N VAL A 173 -30.18 -15.14 -17.98
CA VAL A 173 -29.58 -14.25 -18.99
C VAL A 173 -30.38 -12.96 -19.17
N GLU A 174 -31.71 -13.01 -19.21
CA GLU A 174 -32.54 -11.80 -19.32
C GLU A 174 -32.42 -10.87 -18.11
N ARG A 175 -32.32 -11.45 -16.91
CA ARG A 175 -32.05 -10.72 -15.67
C ARG A 175 -30.67 -10.07 -15.71
N ASP A 176 -29.65 -10.79 -16.15
CA ASP A 176 -28.28 -10.30 -16.23
C ASP A 176 -28.15 -9.18 -17.27
N ILE A 177 -28.83 -9.27 -18.41
CA ILE A 177 -28.93 -8.18 -19.40
C ILE A 177 -29.52 -6.94 -18.74
N SER A 178 -30.65 -7.08 -18.04
CA SER A 178 -31.33 -5.98 -17.36
C SER A 178 -30.45 -5.32 -16.30
N ASN A 179 -29.79 -6.13 -15.47
CA ASN A 179 -28.85 -5.66 -14.45
C ASN A 179 -27.65 -4.92 -15.06
N THR A 180 -27.06 -5.48 -16.12
CA THR A 180 -25.91 -4.89 -16.82
C THR A 180 -26.27 -3.53 -17.42
N LEU A 181 -27.45 -3.40 -18.03
CA LEU A 181 -27.94 -2.12 -18.57
C LEU A 181 -28.16 -1.07 -17.49
N VAL A 182 -28.72 -1.45 -16.33
CA VAL A 182 -28.85 -0.55 -15.18
C VAL A 182 -27.50 -0.06 -14.70
N ASP A 183 -26.51 -0.96 -14.61
CA ASP A 183 -25.16 -0.60 -14.17
C ASP A 183 -24.43 0.28 -15.20
N LEU A 184 -24.57 0.02 -16.50
CA LEU A 184 -24.06 0.89 -17.56
C LEU A 184 -24.68 2.30 -17.48
N GLN A 185 -26.00 2.37 -17.28
CA GLN A 185 -26.71 3.64 -17.12
C GLN A 185 -26.21 4.42 -15.89
N ARG A 186 -25.96 3.73 -14.77
CA ARG A 186 -25.38 4.34 -13.55
C ARG A 186 -23.98 4.91 -13.79
N LEU A 187 -23.22 4.35 -14.73
CA LEU A 187 -21.90 4.83 -15.12
C LEU A 187 -21.94 5.90 -16.23
N GLY A 188 -23.13 6.42 -16.59
CA GLY A 188 -23.27 7.50 -17.56
C GLY A 188 -23.18 7.07 -19.02
N VAL A 189 -23.24 5.77 -19.31
CA VAL A 189 -23.26 5.24 -20.69
C VAL A 189 -24.65 5.48 -21.29
N ALA A 190 -24.70 6.08 -22.48
CA ALA A 190 -25.96 6.41 -23.14
C ALA A 190 -26.70 5.15 -23.60
N LYS A 191 -28.01 5.06 -23.29
CA LYS A 191 -28.86 3.93 -23.74
C LYS A 191 -28.91 3.80 -25.26
N SER A 192 -28.78 4.91 -25.97
CA SER A 192 -28.82 4.96 -27.44
C SER A 192 -27.67 4.20 -28.12
N GLU A 193 -26.56 3.94 -27.43
CA GLU A 193 -25.45 3.16 -27.99
C GLU A 193 -25.71 1.64 -27.99
N TYR A 194 -26.75 1.19 -27.27
CA TYR A 194 -27.07 -0.23 -27.07
C TYR A 194 -28.55 -0.57 -27.30
N GLN A 195 -29.36 0.42 -27.64
CA GLN A 195 -30.68 0.21 -28.25
C GLN A 195 -30.50 0.06 -29.76
N ASP A 196 -29.99 -1.09 -30.20
CA ASP A 196 -30.49 -1.60 -31.47
C ASP A 196 -31.96 -1.93 -31.21
N SER A 197 -32.84 -1.30 -32.01
CA SER A 197 -34.30 -1.48 -32.03
C SER A 197 -34.73 -2.83 -31.43
N ASP A 198 -35.75 -2.82 -30.57
CA ASP A 198 -36.51 -4.02 -30.19
C ASP A 198 -37.14 -4.77 -31.40
N GLY A 199 -36.67 -4.49 -32.62
CA GLY A 199 -37.12 -5.00 -33.91
C GLY A 199 -36.04 -5.66 -34.78
N ASP A 200 -34.86 -6.02 -34.26
CA ASP A 200 -34.20 -7.23 -34.80
C ASP A 200 -34.99 -8.41 -34.23
N GLU A 201 -35.99 -8.84 -35.00
CA GLU A 201 -36.93 -9.91 -34.67
C GLU A 201 -36.22 -11.04 -33.92
N ASP A 202 -36.71 -11.37 -32.70
CA ASP A 202 -36.45 -12.68 -32.10
C ASP A 202 -36.51 -13.70 -33.25
N PRO A 203 -35.47 -14.56 -33.44
CA PRO A 203 -35.43 -15.47 -34.57
C PRO A 203 -36.80 -16.12 -34.68
N GLN A 204 -37.49 -16.00 -35.83
CA GLN A 204 -38.85 -16.53 -36.00
C GLN A 204 -38.88 -17.92 -35.39
N ILE A 205 -39.47 -18.01 -34.20
CA ILE A 205 -39.45 -19.24 -33.43
C ILE A 205 -40.22 -20.20 -34.30
N MET A 206 -39.54 -21.27 -34.76
CA MET A 206 -40.18 -22.26 -35.61
C MET A 206 -41.45 -22.70 -34.88
N GLY A 207 -42.61 -22.46 -35.52
CA GLY A 207 -43.85 -23.06 -35.06
C GLY A 207 -43.81 -24.58 -35.28
N ASP A 208 -44.92 -25.18 -35.67
CA ASP A 208 -45.00 -26.63 -35.94
C ASP A 208 -44.29 -27.07 -37.25
N HIS A 209 -43.22 -26.40 -37.67
CA HIS A 209 -42.51 -26.69 -38.92
C HIS A 209 -41.27 -27.57 -38.66
N PRO A 210 -40.87 -28.44 -39.61
CA PRO A 210 -39.65 -29.24 -39.50
C PRO A 210 -38.38 -28.38 -39.32
N ILE A 211 -37.43 -28.87 -38.53
CA ILE A 211 -36.15 -28.19 -38.32
C ILE A 211 -35.35 -28.17 -39.63
N THR A 212 -35.16 -26.98 -40.20
CA THR A 212 -34.49 -26.85 -41.49
C THR A 212 -32.97 -26.77 -41.34
N LYS A 213 -32.23 -27.08 -42.41
CA LYS A 213 -30.77 -26.83 -42.46
C LYS A 213 -30.43 -25.37 -42.19
N THR A 214 -31.23 -24.43 -42.69
CA THR A 214 -31.05 -22.99 -42.42
C THR A 214 -31.14 -22.67 -40.92
N THR A 215 -32.05 -23.33 -40.20
CA THR A 215 -32.19 -23.22 -38.75
C THR A 215 -30.93 -23.74 -38.05
N ILE A 216 -30.44 -24.92 -38.44
CA ILE A 216 -29.20 -25.48 -37.89
C ILE A 216 -28.01 -24.54 -38.16
N ASP A 217 -27.87 -24.03 -39.38
CA ASP A 217 -26.79 -23.10 -39.76
C ASP A 217 -26.89 -21.77 -38.97
N GLN A 218 -28.10 -21.29 -38.66
CA GLN A 218 -28.33 -20.12 -37.80
C GLN A 218 -27.89 -20.38 -36.35
N TYR A 219 -28.23 -21.54 -35.79
CA TYR A 219 -27.81 -21.96 -34.46
C TYR A 219 -26.28 -21.99 -34.35
N MET A 220 -25.61 -22.63 -35.33
CA MET A 220 -24.15 -22.74 -35.35
C MET A 220 -23.46 -21.37 -35.41
N ARG A 221 -24.01 -20.42 -36.20
CA ARG A 221 -23.48 -19.05 -36.23
C ARG A 221 -23.63 -18.31 -34.90
N LEU A 222 -24.74 -18.51 -34.19
CA LEU A 222 -24.94 -17.94 -32.86
C LEU A 222 -23.99 -18.56 -31.83
N GLU A 223 -23.76 -19.87 -31.91
CA GLU A 223 -22.81 -20.60 -31.05
C GLU A 223 -21.38 -20.06 -31.24
N GLU A 224 -20.90 -19.96 -32.48
CA GLU A 224 -19.60 -19.38 -32.81
C GLU A 224 -19.48 -17.93 -32.31
N GLU A 225 -20.52 -17.12 -32.49
CA GLU A 225 -20.54 -15.73 -32.04
C GLU A 225 -20.53 -15.63 -30.50
N VAL A 226 -21.25 -16.49 -29.78
CA VAL A 226 -21.20 -16.57 -28.31
C VAL A 226 -19.79 -16.92 -27.84
N ILE A 227 -19.14 -17.91 -28.45
CA ILE A 227 -17.75 -18.28 -28.13
C ILE A 227 -16.83 -17.07 -28.35
N ARG A 228 -16.91 -16.44 -29.52
CA ARG A 228 -16.09 -15.27 -29.86
C ARG A 228 -16.28 -14.09 -28.89
N ARG A 229 -17.53 -13.84 -28.45
CA ARG A 229 -17.84 -12.77 -27.48
C ARG A 229 -17.39 -13.13 -26.07
N SER A 230 -17.47 -14.41 -25.71
CA SER A 230 -16.95 -14.93 -24.44
C SER A 230 -15.43 -14.76 -24.37
N ASP A 231 -14.71 -15.12 -25.43
CA ASP A 231 -13.26 -14.92 -25.54
C ASP A 231 -12.90 -13.42 -25.45
N ASN A 232 -13.63 -12.55 -26.15
CA ASN A 232 -13.43 -11.10 -26.03
C ASN A 232 -13.64 -10.59 -24.59
N MET A 233 -14.67 -11.08 -23.89
CA MET A 233 -14.92 -10.72 -22.49
C MET A 233 -13.76 -11.17 -21.58
N VAL A 234 -13.23 -12.37 -21.80
CA VAL A 234 -12.03 -12.86 -21.08
C VAL A 234 -10.82 -11.98 -21.37
N ASP A 235 -10.58 -11.62 -22.64
CA ASP A 235 -9.48 -10.74 -23.03
C ASP A 235 -9.60 -9.36 -22.39
N VAL A 236 -10.80 -8.77 -22.33
CA VAL A 236 -11.03 -7.49 -21.63
C VAL A 236 -10.67 -7.62 -20.16
N LEU A 237 -11.13 -8.66 -19.48
CA LEU A 237 -10.86 -8.90 -18.06
C LEU A 237 -9.37 -9.15 -17.77
N GLU A 238 -8.65 -9.82 -18.67
CA GLU A 238 -7.21 -10.08 -18.51
C GLU A 238 -6.35 -8.82 -18.68
N ASN A 239 -6.80 -7.90 -19.53
CA ASN A 239 -6.02 -6.72 -19.89
C ASN A 239 -6.28 -5.50 -19.00
N VAL A 240 -7.47 -5.37 -18.38
CA VAL A 240 -7.77 -4.24 -17.48
C VAL A 240 -6.90 -4.20 -16.22
N ASN A 241 -6.57 -3.00 -15.77
CA ASN A 241 -5.86 -2.83 -14.49
C ASN A 241 -6.82 -2.91 -13.28
N PRO A 242 -6.34 -3.39 -12.12
CA PRO A 242 -7.10 -3.47 -10.88
C PRO A 242 -7.13 -2.11 -10.14
N ILE A 243 -7.75 -1.10 -10.75
CA ILE A 243 -7.65 0.30 -10.32
C ILE A 243 -8.16 0.53 -8.90
N ALA A 244 -9.26 -0.10 -8.49
CA ALA A 244 -9.76 -0.06 -7.11
C ALA A 244 -8.70 -0.42 -6.05
N GLY A 245 -7.81 -1.38 -6.35
CA GLY A 245 -6.71 -1.76 -5.46
C GLY A 245 -5.67 -0.65 -5.33
N TYR A 246 -5.33 0.01 -6.45
CA TYR A 246 -4.41 1.15 -6.44
C TYR A 246 -4.99 2.36 -5.70
N ILE A 247 -6.28 2.67 -5.88
CA ILE A 247 -6.95 3.76 -5.15
C ILE A 247 -6.85 3.54 -3.64
N SER A 248 -7.22 2.34 -3.17
CA SER A 248 -7.18 2.00 -1.75
C SER A 248 -5.77 2.11 -1.16
N ASN A 249 -4.78 1.51 -1.85
CA ASN A 249 -3.38 1.57 -1.42
C ASN A 249 -2.83 3.00 -1.43
N LEU A 250 -3.09 3.77 -2.49
CA LEU A 250 -2.63 5.15 -2.64
C LEU A 250 -3.16 6.03 -1.51
N LYS A 251 -4.46 5.96 -1.20
CA LYS A 251 -5.07 6.68 -0.07
C LYS A 251 -4.39 6.34 1.25
N HIS A 252 -4.26 5.04 1.50
CA HIS A 252 -3.72 4.55 2.76
C HIS A 252 -2.25 4.95 2.95
N HIS A 253 -1.41 4.71 1.95
CA HIS A 253 0.02 5.02 2.01
C HIS A 253 0.28 6.52 2.07
N THR A 254 -0.46 7.34 1.30
CA THR A 254 -0.30 8.80 1.34
C THR A 254 -0.64 9.35 2.72
N LYS A 255 -1.69 8.83 3.37
CA LYS A 255 -2.05 9.22 4.75
C LYS A 255 -0.94 8.83 5.75
N ILE A 256 -0.34 7.66 5.60
CA ILE A 256 0.78 7.23 6.45
C ILE A 256 1.97 8.15 6.26
N MET A 257 2.38 8.38 5.01
CA MET A 257 3.51 9.24 4.68
C MET A 257 3.30 10.68 5.17
N GLU A 258 2.11 11.24 5.01
CA GLU A 258 1.77 12.59 5.50
C GLU A 258 1.88 12.69 7.02
N ARG A 259 1.39 11.68 7.75
CA ARG A 259 1.52 11.60 9.20
C ARG A 259 2.99 11.54 9.61
N ASP A 260 3.75 10.63 9.01
CA ASP A 260 5.16 10.39 9.37
C ASP A 260 6.02 11.63 9.02
N LEU A 261 5.73 12.30 7.89
CA LEU A 261 6.37 13.57 7.51
C LEU A 261 6.04 14.71 8.48
N THR A 262 4.78 14.81 8.92
CA THR A 262 4.36 15.81 9.90
C THR A 262 5.02 15.58 11.26
N ALA A 263 5.12 14.32 11.70
CA ALA A 263 5.82 13.95 12.93
C ALA A 263 7.32 14.30 12.83
N SER A 264 7.97 13.97 11.71
CA SER A 264 9.36 14.37 11.45
C SER A 264 9.55 15.89 11.51
N LYS A 265 8.62 16.67 10.93
CA LYS A 265 8.64 18.14 11.01
C LYS A 265 8.52 18.64 12.43
N ALA A 266 7.59 18.11 13.21
CA ALA A 266 7.40 18.48 14.61
C ALA A 266 8.66 18.17 15.44
N HIS A 267 9.24 16.97 15.27
CA HIS A 267 10.48 16.59 15.92
C HIS A 267 11.63 17.55 15.56
N LYS A 268 11.81 17.91 14.28
CA LYS A 268 12.84 18.88 13.87
C LYS A 268 12.64 20.26 14.50
N GLN A 269 11.39 20.74 14.59
CA GLN A 269 11.08 22.01 15.26
C GLN A 269 11.42 21.97 16.76
N LEU A 270 11.18 20.83 17.40
CA LEU A 270 11.54 20.60 18.80
C LEU A 270 13.06 20.62 19.00
N VAL A 271 13.81 19.94 18.13
CA VAL A 271 15.29 19.95 18.13
C VAL A 271 15.83 21.38 18.02
N VAL A 272 15.34 22.16 17.05
CA VAL A 272 15.75 23.57 16.86
C VAL A 272 15.43 24.41 18.10
N LYS A 273 14.24 24.21 18.69
CA LYS A 273 13.85 24.91 19.92
C LYS A 273 14.78 24.57 21.07
N ILE A 274 15.12 23.30 21.28
CA ILE A 274 16.07 22.89 22.34
C ILE A 274 17.45 23.49 22.06
N GLN A 275 17.98 23.35 20.84
CA GLN A 275 19.29 23.89 20.46
C GLN A 275 19.41 25.41 20.67
N GLY A 276 18.37 26.16 20.33
CA GLY A 276 18.31 27.61 20.54
C GLY A 276 18.41 28.02 22.01
N ASN A 277 18.01 27.14 22.93
CA ASN A 277 18.05 27.39 24.37
C ASN A 277 19.25 26.73 25.08
N LEU A 278 20.07 25.92 24.41
CA LEU A 278 21.25 25.30 25.04
C LEU A 278 22.37 26.32 25.36
N LYS A 279 22.46 27.43 24.63
CA LYS A 279 23.55 28.40 24.81
C LYS A 279 23.34 29.28 26.05
N GLY A 280 24.20 29.09 27.06
CA GLY A 280 24.22 29.95 28.26
C GLY A 280 23.15 29.61 29.30
N CYS A 281 22.46 28.49 29.16
CA CYS A 281 21.43 28.00 30.07
C CYS A 281 22.04 27.40 31.34
N THR A 282 21.52 27.77 32.51
CA THR A 282 21.83 27.11 33.78
C THR A 282 21.07 25.79 33.92
N PHE A 283 21.50 24.92 34.85
CA PHE A 283 20.84 23.64 35.13
C PHE A 283 19.34 23.80 35.40
N GLY A 284 18.96 24.74 36.28
CA GLY A 284 17.56 24.97 36.65
C GLY A 284 16.70 25.59 35.53
N GLU A 285 17.31 26.42 34.68
CA GLU A 285 16.63 26.94 33.48
C GLU A 285 16.38 25.83 32.47
N PHE A 286 17.33 24.90 32.34
CA PHE A 286 17.22 23.77 31.42
C PHE A 286 16.19 22.73 31.88
N THR A 287 16.16 22.38 33.18
CA THR A 287 15.11 21.50 33.72
C THR A 287 13.73 22.13 33.60
N SER A 288 13.60 23.43 33.87
CA SER A 288 12.34 24.17 33.67
C SER A 288 11.89 24.18 32.21
N LEU A 289 12.83 24.33 31.26
CA LEU A 289 12.55 24.22 29.84
C LEU A 289 12.00 22.84 29.48
N LEU A 290 12.67 21.76 29.87
CA LEU A 290 12.23 20.39 29.59
C LEU A 290 10.86 20.11 30.20
N GLY A 291 10.62 20.51 31.45
CA GLY A 291 9.32 20.43 32.10
C GLY A 291 8.23 21.17 31.31
N SER A 292 8.53 22.37 30.81
CA SER A 292 7.58 23.15 29.98
C SER A 292 7.25 22.49 28.64
N LEU A 293 8.20 21.75 28.05
CA LEU A 293 8.01 21.02 26.80
C LEU A 293 7.15 19.77 27.02
N ASN A 294 7.39 19.05 28.11
CA ASN A 294 6.63 17.86 28.53
C ASN A 294 5.19 18.20 28.94
N CYS A 295 4.94 19.39 29.48
CA CYS A 295 3.58 19.88 29.74
C CYS A 295 2.87 20.43 28.48
N GLY A 296 3.57 20.52 27.36
CA GLY A 296 3.06 21.04 26.10
C GLY A 296 2.34 20.00 25.25
N SER A 297 2.47 20.14 23.93
CA SER A 297 1.91 19.20 22.94
C SER A 297 2.82 18.02 22.60
N SER A 298 4.02 17.97 23.19
CA SER A 298 5.03 16.94 22.93
C SER A 298 5.04 15.95 24.09
N SER A 299 5.15 14.67 23.80
CA SER A 299 5.27 13.66 24.85
C SER A 299 6.69 13.66 25.43
N PRO A 300 6.90 13.14 26.66
CA PRO A 300 8.23 12.99 27.24
C PRO A 300 9.20 12.21 26.35
N GLU A 301 8.72 11.19 25.64
CA GLU A 301 9.50 10.44 24.64
C GLU A 301 10.00 11.37 23.52
N ASP A 302 9.10 12.14 22.90
CA ASP A 302 9.45 13.06 21.80
C ASP A 302 10.46 14.13 22.24
N VAL A 303 10.34 14.62 23.48
CA VAL A 303 11.24 15.61 24.06
C VAL A 303 12.62 15.03 24.34
N MET A 304 12.69 13.82 24.89
CA MET A 304 13.96 13.13 25.14
C MET A 304 14.68 12.76 23.82
N ASP A 305 13.94 12.25 22.83
CA ASP A 305 14.44 12.01 21.48
C ASP A 305 15.02 13.31 20.90
N ALA A 306 14.23 14.40 20.91
CA ALA A 306 14.68 15.68 20.37
C ALA A 306 15.88 16.25 21.13
N LEU A 307 16.00 16.00 22.43
CA LEU A 307 17.16 16.38 23.23
C LEU A 307 18.43 15.65 22.75
N ILE A 308 18.35 14.34 22.54
CA ILE A 308 19.50 13.56 22.04
C ILE A 308 19.93 14.06 20.67
N TYR A 309 19.01 14.32 19.76
CA TYR A 309 19.34 14.94 18.46
C TYR A 309 19.90 16.36 18.59
N ALA A 310 19.37 17.17 19.50
CA ALA A 310 19.86 18.53 19.75
C ALA A 310 21.31 18.52 20.25
N LEU A 311 21.67 17.57 21.12
CA LEU A 311 23.00 17.43 21.68
C LEU A 311 23.98 16.75 20.72
N PHE A 312 23.56 15.74 19.96
CA PHE A 312 24.47 14.81 19.28
C PHE A 312 24.23 14.66 17.77
N GLY A 313 23.25 15.34 17.16
CA GLY A 313 22.89 15.18 15.74
C GLY A 313 24.01 15.41 14.72
N GLY A 314 25.12 16.06 15.09
CA GLY A 314 26.31 16.27 14.24
C GLY A 314 27.48 15.31 14.52
N VAL A 315 27.29 14.29 15.35
CA VAL A 315 28.35 13.35 15.73
C VAL A 315 28.51 12.27 14.67
N HIS A 316 29.72 12.16 14.10
CA HIS A 316 30.06 11.11 13.13
C HIS A 316 31.06 10.07 13.69
N GLY A 317 31.49 10.23 14.94
CA GLY A 317 32.42 9.35 15.66
C GLY A 317 32.87 10.00 16.98
N GLY A 318 33.41 9.22 17.91
CA GLY A 318 33.75 9.73 19.26
C GLY A 318 32.51 10.09 20.08
N PHE A 319 31.41 9.34 19.88
CA PHE A 319 30.13 9.58 20.51
C PHE A 319 30.22 9.56 22.03
N SER A 320 30.91 8.59 22.63
CA SER A 320 31.12 8.56 24.10
C SER A 320 31.84 9.80 24.63
N LYS A 321 32.81 10.34 23.87
CA LYS A 321 33.52 11.57 24.27
C LYS A 321 32.62 12.79 24.26
N GLU A 322 31.72 12.90 23.28
CA GLU A 322 30.76 14.00 23.22
C GLU A 322 29.69 13.85 24.30
N VAL A 323 29.23 12.63 24.59
CA VAL A 323 28.33 12.34 25.72
C VAL A 323 28.97 12.78 27.03
N MET A 324 30.23 12.41 27.28
CA MET A 324 30.97 12.81 28.47
C MET A 324 31.05 14.34 28.65
N LYS A 325 31.23 15.10 27.57
CA LYS A 325 31.26 16.57 27.61
C LYS A 325 29.89 17.19 27.93
N LYS A 326 28.80 16.50 27.58
CA LYS A 326 27.42 17.00 27.67
C LYS A 326 26.60 16.29 28.75
N LYS A 327 27.23 15.43 29.57
CA LYS A 327 26.57 14.62 30.61
C LYS A 327 25.68 15.41 31.57
N ASN A 328 26.04 16.65 31.90
CA ASN A 328 25.26 17.48 32.80
C ASN A 328 23.86 17.82 32.25
N TYR A 329 23.69 17.89 30.92
CA TYR A 329 22.37 18.06 30.31
C TYR A 329 21.52 16.79 30.39
N LEU A 330 22.17 15.62 30.32
CA LEU A 330 21.51 14.32 30.44
C LEU A 330 21.10 14.07 31.89
N ALA A 331 21.99 14.34 32.85
CA ALA A 331 21.70 14.31 34.28
C ALA A 331 20.54 15.25 34.66
N ALA A 332 20.49 16.44 34.06
CA ALA A 332 19.36 17.36 34.25
C ALA A 332 18.03 16.78 33.71
N ALA A 333 18.08 16.08 32.58
CA ALA A 333 16.90 15.49 31.95
C ALA A 333 16.39 14.24 32.69
N THR A 334 17.23 13.57 33.49
CA THR A 334 16.89 12.36 34.25
C THR A 334 16.68 12.61 35.75
N HIS A 335 16.76 13.87 36.21
CA HIS A 335 16.79 14.21 37.64
C HIS A 335 15.47 13.98 38.38
N ASP A 336 14.32 14.18 37.73
CA ASP A 336 13.03 14.36 38.43
C ASP A 336 12.10 13.13 38.40
N ASP A 337 12.38 12.10 37.60
CA ASP A 337 11.47 10.99 37.37
C ASP A 337 12.20 9.67 37.04
N GLU A 338 11.84 8.59 37.75
CA GLU A 338 12.41 7.24 37.55
C GLU A 338 12.23 6.75 36.10
N GLY A 339 11.11 7.11 35.44
CA GLY A 339 10.87 6.78 34.04
C GLY A 339 11.82 7.46 33.05
N SER A 340 12.46 8.56 33.44
CA SER A 340 13.27 9.38 32.54
C SER A 340 14.59 8.73 32.13
N GLN A 341 15.15 7.84 32.96
CA GLN A 341 16.35 7.06 32.60
C GLN A 341 16.04 6.05 31.48
N ILE A 342 14.86 5.39 31.56
CA ILE A 342 14.38 4.49 30.49
C ILE A 342 14.12 5.27 29.20
N LEU A 343 13.49 6.46 29.28
CA LEU A 343 13.30 7.34 28.13
C LEU A 343 14.63 7.75 27.49
N LEU A 344 15.65 8.06 28.30
CA LEU A 344 16.98 8.38 27.81
C LEU A 344 17.62 7.20 27.07
N LEU A 345 17.50 5.99 27.60
CA LEU A 345 17.98 4.76 26.96
C LEU A 345 17.31 4.52 25.60
N GLN A 346 15.98 4.63 25.55
CA GLN A 346 15.19 4.53 24.31
C GLN A 346 15.61 5.60 23.28
N ALA A 347 15.86 6.83 23.74
CA ALA A 347 16.29 7.91 22.87
C ALA A 347 17.71 7.73 22.30
N ILE A 348 18.64 7.19 23.11
CA ILE A 348 19.99 6.83 22.67
C ILE A 348 19.92 5.70 21.63
N ASP A 349 19.06 4.71 21.83
CA ASP A 349 18.84 3.61 20.89
C ASP A 349 18.28 4.14 19.55
N SER A 350 17.17 4.89 19.59
CA SER A 350 16.55 5.58 18.44
C SER A 350 17.53 6.48 17.68
N PHE A 351 18.45 7.14 18.39
CA PHE A 351 19.53 7.93 17.78
C PHE A 351 20.58 7.05 17.10
N CYS A 352 21.01 5.96 17.74
CA CYS A 352 21.96 5.02 17.17
C CYS A 352 21.41 4.33 15.91
N GLU A 353 20.14 3.93 15.89
CA GLU A 353 19.49 3.30 14.73
C GLU A 353 19.54 4.17 13.45
N LYS A 354 19.51 5.49 13.61
CA LYS A 354 19.52 6.46 12.50
C LYS A 354 20.92 7.05 12.25
N SER A 355 21.93 6.61 13.00
CA SER A 355 23.31 7.08 12.92
C SER A 355 24.22 6.13 12.15
N GLY A 356 25.40 6.61 11.75
CA GLY A 356 26.39 5.80 11.05
C GLY A 356 27.03 4.72 11.93
N PRO A 357 27.68 3.70 11.34
CA PRO A 357 28.27 2.56 12.05
C PRO A 357 29.30 2.98 13.11
N GLU A 358 29.96 4.12 12.91
CA GLU A 358 30.93 4.72 13.83
C GLU A 358 30.30 5.18 15.16
N VAL A 359 29.02 5.56 15.16
CA VAL A 359 28.27 5.89 16.38
C VAL A 359 27.76 4.61 17.03
N VAL A 360 27.18 3.71 16.23
CA VAL A 360 26.59 2.44 16.71
C VAL A 360 27.62 1.54 17.41
N LYS A 361 28.88 1.54 16.96
CA LYS A 361 29.94 0.75 17.62
C LYS A 361 30.32 1.26 19.01
N GLU A 362 30.03 2.52 19.32
CA GLU A 362 30.37 3.14 20.61
C GLU A 362 29.24 3.06 21.63
N ILE A 363 28.06 2.50 21.30
CA ILE A 363 26.90 2.51 22.20
C ILE A 363 27.18 1.88 23.57
N ALA A 364 27.89 0.75 23.63
CA ALA A 364 28.26 0.13 24.91
C ALA A 364 29.15 1.04 25.76
N LEU A 365 30.06 1.77 25.10
CA LEU A 365 30.93 2.73 25.77
C LEU A 365 30.15 3.97 26.24
N VAL A 366 29.15 4.41 25.48
CA VAL A 366 28.22 5.48 25.90
C VAL A 366 27.46 5.09 27.15
N LEU A 367 26.83 3.91 27.16
CA LEU A 367 26.09 3.42 28.32
C LEU A 367 27.00 3.29 29.55
N LYS A 368 28.20 2.74 29.37
CA LYS A 368 29.20 2.70 30.44
C LYS A 368 29.58 4.10 30.93
N THR A 369 29.79 5.06 30.04
CA THR A 369 30.13 6.44 30.42
C THR A 369 29.04 7.07 31.27
N LEU A 370 27.77 6.81 30.95
CA LEU A 370 26.63 7.34 31.71
C LEU A 370 26.43 6.61 33.05
N TYR A 371 26.72 5.32 33.09
CA TYR A 371 26.76 4.54 34.33
C TYR A 371 27.87 5.02 35.28
N ASP A 372 29.10 5.15 34.78
CA ASP A 372 30.26 5.60 35.57
C ASP A 372 30.09 7.03 36.14
N GLU A 373 29.15 7.80 35.58
CA GLU A 373 28.89 9.21 35.91
C GLU A 373 27.56 9.41 36.66
N ASP A 374 26.99 8.32 37.19
CA ASP A 374 25.75 8.32 37.99
C ASP A 374 24.55 8.94 37.25
N VAL A 375 24.52 8.88 35.91
CA VAL A 375 23.39 9.35 35.08
C VAL A 375 22.40 8.23 34.80
N LEU A 376 22.89 7.01 34.66
CA LEU A 376 22.10 5.80 34.43
C LEU A 376 22.43 4.75 35.49
N GLU A 377 21.40 4.24 36.14
CA GLU A 377 21.52 3.14 37.11
C GLU A 377 21.47 1.78 36.40
N GLU A 378 22.10 0.78 37.02
CA GLU A 378 22.17 -0.59 36.49
C GLU A 378 20.79 -1.17 36.22
N GLU A 379 19.84 -1.00 37.14
CA GLU A 379 18.47 -1.53 37.03
C GLU A 379 17.81 -1.09 35.72
N HIS A 380 17.88 0.21 35.40
CA HIS A 380 17.26 0.77 34.20
C HIS A 380 17.95 0.29 32.91
N ILE A 381 19.29 0.19 32.91
CA ILE A 381 20.07 -0.30 31.76
C ILE A 381 19.70 -1.76 31.46
N VAL A 382 19.66 -2.61 32.48
CA VAL A 382 19.33 -4.04 32.37
C VAL A 382 17.86 -4.21 31.98
N GLN A 383 16.95 -3.42 32.56
CA GLN A 383 15.54 -3.43 32.19
C GLN A 383 15.36 -3.14 30.70
N TRP A 384 15.88 -2.01 30.21
CA TRP A 384 15.77 -1.62 28.80
C TRP A 384 16.34 -2.70 27.86
N TYR A 385 17.52 -3.24 28.16
CA TYR A 385 18.12 -4.29 27.32
C TYR A 385 17.24 -5.54 27.23
N ASN A 386 16.65 -5.99 28.35
CA ASN A 386 15.77 -7.15 28.37
C ASN A 386 14.46 -6.91 27.60
N GLU A 387 13.88 -5.71 27.72
CA GLU A 387 12.70 -5.30 26.96
C GLU A 387 12.97 -5.29 25.45
N GLU A 388 14.11 -4.74 25.01
CA GLU A 388 14.51 -4.71 23.60
C GLU A 388 14.84 -6.10 23.04
N VAL A 389 15.45 -6.98 23.83
CA VAL A 389 15.65 -8.39 23.44
C VAL A 389 14.30 -9.09 23.27
N ALA A 390 13.33 -8.85 24.16
CA ALA A 390 12.00 -9.42 24.04
C ALA A 390 11.24 -8.88 22.82
N ALA A 391 11.38 -7.59 22.51
CA ALA A 391 10.75 -6.93 21.37
C ALA A 391 11.35 -7.35 20.02
N SER A 392 12.67 -7.53 19.95
CA SER A 392 13.40 -7.83 18.70
C SER A 392 13.29 -9.30 18.23
N GLY A 393 12.82 -10.20 19.10
CA GLY A 393 12.58 -11.61 18.76
C GLY A 393 13.85 -12.33 18.28
N SER A 394 13.80 -13.01 17.13
CA SER A 394 14.97 -13.75 16.58
C SER A 394 15.99 -12.89 15.83
N LYS A 395 15.74 -11.57 15.72
CA LYS A 395 16.59 -10.63 14.98
C LYS A 395 17.25 -9.65 15.94
N ASN A 396 18.34 -10.05 16.59
CA ASN A 396 19.12 -9.12 17.41
C ASN A 396 19.68 -8.00 16.53
N SER A 397 19.29 -6.76 16.82
CA SER A 397 19.85 -5.55 16.20
C SER A 397 21.37 -5.50 16.47
N GLN A 398 22.11 -4.77 15.62
CA GLN A 398 23.56 -4.60 15.84
C GLN A 398 23.84 -3.88 17.17
N ILE A 399 22.91 -3.02 17.60
CA ILE A 399 22.98 -2.31 18.88
C ILE A 399 23.00 -3.30 20.04
N LEU A 400 22.02 -4.21 20.13
CA LEU A 400 21.96 -5.21 21.19
C LEU A 400 23.21 -6.11 21.23
N LYS A 401 23.77 -6.46 20.06
CA LYS A 401 25.02 -7.22 19.99
C LYS A 401 26.21 -6.45 20.54
N ASN A 402 26.29 -5.15 20.27
CA ASN A 402 27.36 -4.29 20.76
C ASN A 402 27.23 -4.05 22.27
N VAL A 403 26.01 -3.91 22.78
CA VAL A 403 25.72 -3.66 24.21
C VAL A 403 25.90 -4.92 25.07
N LYS A 404 25.63 -6.10 24.53
CA LYS A 404 25.65 -7.37 25.28
C LYS A 404 26.86 -7.57 26.23
N PRO A 405 28.14 -7.35 25.81
CA PRO A 405 29.28 -7.52 26.71
C PRO A 405 29.25 -6.60 27.94
N PHE A 406 28.65 -5.41 27.81
CA PHE A 406 28.50 -4.48 28.93
C PHE A 406 27.41 -4.94 29.91
N ILE A 407 26.32 -5.52 29.42
CA ILE A 407 25.26 -6.12 30.25
C ILE A 407 25.80 -7.31 31.04
N GLU A 408 26.58 -8.19 30.38
CA GLU A 408 27.22 -9.33 31.05
C GLU A 408 28.19 -8.86 32.14
N TRP A 409 28.89 -7.74 31.92
CA TRP A 409 29.77 -7.15 32.93
C TRP A 409 29.00 -6.59 34.14
N LEU A 410 27.91 -5.83 33.93
CA LEU A 410 27.06 -5.30 35.01
C LEU A 410 26.55 -6.44 35.91
N GLN A 411 25.92 -7.45 35.29
CA GLN A 411 25.33 -8.58 36.01
C GLN A 411 26.35 -9.48 36.72
N SER A 412 27.59 -9.53 36.23
CA SER A 412 28.66 -10.31 36.86
C SER A 412 29.29 -9.58 38.05
N ALA A 413 29.26 -8.24 38.07
CA ALA A 413 29.90 -7.43 39.11
C ALA A 413 29.20 -7.56 40.49
N GLU A 414 27.88 -7.74 40.53
CA GLU A 414 27.17 -7.97 41.80
C GLU A 414 27.32 -9.40 42.33
N SER A 415 27.49 -10.39 41.43
CA SER A 415 27.59 -11.82 41.78
C SER A 415 28.84 -12.18 42.59
N GLU A 416 29.90 -11.36 42.53
CA GLU A 416 31.12 -11.54 43.36
C GLU A 416 30.98 -10.92 44.76
N SER A 417 30.11 -9.92 44.95
CA SER A 417 29.94 -9.22 46.25
C SER A 417 29.01 -9.90 47.26
N GLU A 418 28.21 -10.89 46.85
CA GLU A 418 27.36 -11.70 47.74
C GLU A 418 28.06 -12.96 48.30
N SER A 419 29.33 -13.19 47.94
CA SER A 419 30.07 -14.41 48.31
C SER A 419 31.34 -14.18 49.16
N GLU A 420 31.44 -13.05 49.85
CA GLU A 420 32.43 -12.82 50.93
C GLU A 420 31.80 -12.78 52.34
#